data_AF-A0A9E1PPU2-F1
#
_entry.id   AF-A0A9E1PPU2-F1
#
_cell.length_a   1.000
_cell.length_b   1.000
_cell.length_c   1.000
_cell.angle_alpha   90.00
_cell.angle_beta   90.00
_cell.angle_gamma   90.00
#
_symmetry.space_group_name_H-M   'P 1'
#
loop_
_entity.id
_entity.type
_entity.pdbx_description
1 polymer ?
#
loop_
_entity_poly.entity_id
_entity_poly.type
_entity_poly.pdbx_seq_one_letter_code
_entity_poly.pdbx_strand_id
1 'polypeptide(L)'
;MKKTERKYKNGELVFRESEASSSVFVVVKGNVELTKSGEMGSVMLAMLGPDEMFGEMGILDKSRRSATATAVGTVVLEETSRDDFMDALSNEPGLAKEVMAKLVERLRAANERLAHPTTVEKPTKSGGGSMFELIRRMVSSGGSSSDRIEIRVAPLFGEEPGAAEAQTKHVVQSLGKRKHIRVRAQKKMPDIDPELHPDDRMRAIIKTAHEILADTNSDLMIWGDIPPPGTTIHLHFISAVTDDDDRPGCMLPMSILTLPVGYGPELAELLLAVALAATVSKNEDKRIKISQSLSEALYAAMPAVQSLPHDLTTRERSAIQMCYGNAVATMAAQRGTADLYQVAAQTYRAALDTLQRDDNPLDWAMTNKHLGAVLQAMSERNGGAEALAGAAEAFAAALEVFTRSAFPVQWASIQNRLGVVLFKIDLKGNQGEMIKESLNAFQAAVQVFTRTEYPDRWAEVMNNFAQAAQVLGEQLHNAEVLEKATEACRGALEIRTREKGPVLWAATQNNLGSGLFLLGKLNEDDDDLRGAAEAFAKAVEVYREFSLNRLARVAEKNLARVTDEIEQQTTPQSTKGNEIPELHWEAEDENKKSG
;
A
#
# COMPACT_ATOMS: atom_id res chain seq x y z
N MET A 1 -23.17 -30.09 17.87
CA MET A 1 -21.75 -30.32 17.52
C MET A 1 -20.90 -30.41 18.78
N LYS A 2 -20.26 -31.55 19.07
CA LYS A 2 -19.37 -31.69 20.24
C LYS A 2 -18.01 -31.09 19.89
N LYS A 3 -17.56 -30.10 20.66
CA LYS A 3 -16.27 -29.42 20.46
C LYS A 3 -15.30 -29.78 21.57
N THR A 4 -14.04 -30.04 21.23
CA THR A 4 -12.97 -30.32 22.21
C THR A 4 -11.90 -29.24 22.11
N GLU A 5 -11.61 -28.57 23.21
CA GLU A 5 -10.52 -27.58 23.26
C GLU A 5 -9.16 -28.28 23.28
N ARG A 6 -8.23 -27.83 22.43
CA ARG A 6 -6.83 -28.25 22.42
C ARG A 6 -5.89 -27.06 22.49
N LYS A 7 -4.77 -27.22 23.19
CA LYS A 7 -3.74 -26.19 23.36
C LYS A 7 -2.44 -26.66 22.74
N TYR A 8 -1.81 -25.76 21.98
CA TYR A 8 -0.56 -25.99 21.28
C TYR A 8 0.46 -24.91 21.66
N LYS A 9 1.73 -25.31 21.76
CA LYS A 9 2.86 -24.41 21.98
C LYS A 9 3.39 -23.88 20.64
N ASN A 10 4.23 -22.83 20.71
CA ASN A 10 4.86 -22.27 19.52
C ASN A 10 5.68 -23.32 18.77
N GLY A 11 5.47 -23.42 17.46
CA GLY A 11 6.12 -24.38 16.56
C GLY A 11 5.53 -25.79 16.60
N GLU A 12 4.50 -26.05 17.40
CA GLU A 12 3.87 -27.37 17.50
C GLU A 12 2.96 -27.65 16.30
N LEU A 13 3.04 -28.85 15.74
CA LEU A 13 2.23 -29.24 14.59
C LEU A 13 0.82 -29.64 15.01
N VAL A 14 -0.17 -29.07 14.35
CA VAL A 14 -1.59 -29.43 14.50
C VAL A 14 -1.90 -30.68 13.64
N PHE A 15 -1.43 -30.69 12.38
CA PHE A 15 -1.43 -31.85 11.49
C PHE A 15 -0.45 -31.62 10.32
N ARG A 16 -0.07 -32.68 9.61
CA ARG A 16 0.82 -32.60 8.43
C ARG A 16 0.05 -32.73 7.11
N GLU A 17 0.60 -32.15 6.06
CA GLU A 17 0.15 -32.41 4.69
C GLU A 17 0.16 -33.93 4.41
N SER A 18 -0.79 -34.38 3.59
CA SER A 18 -0.99 -35.79 3.25
C SER A 18 -1.39 -36.72 4.43
N GLU A 19 -1.55 -36.19 5.63
CA GLU A 19 -2.14 -36.92 6.75
C GLU A 19 -3.64 -37.20 6.52
N ALA A 20 -4.20 -38.19 7.22
CA ALA A 20 -5.64 -38.47 7.13
C ALA A 20 -6.46 -37.32 7.73
N SER A 21 -7.54 -36.94 7.04
CA SER A 21 -8.45 -35.89 7.49
C SER A 21 -9.51 -36.46 8.42
N SER A 22 -9.33 -36.31 9.74
CA SER A 22 -10.22 -36.85 10.79
C SER A 22 -11.04 -35.80 11.54
N SER A 23 -10.61 -34.54 11.50
CA SER A 23 -11.20 -33.44 12.30
C SER A 23 -11.07 -32.08 11.60
N VAL A 24 -11.95 -31.15 11.95
CA VAL A 24 -11.90 -29.73 11.59
C VAL A 24 -11.54 -28.91 12.82
N PHE A 25 -10.85 -27.78 12.62
CA PHE A 25 -10.41 -26.91 13.69
C PHE A 25 -10.91 -25.49 13.51
N VAL A 26 -11.22 -24.82 14.61
CA VAL A 26 -11.47 -23.37 14.67
C VAL A 26 -10.48 -22.76 15.65
N VAL A 27 -9.84 -21.67 15.26
CA VAL A 27 -8.90 -20.95 16.15
C VAL A 27 -9.70 -20.16 17.19
N VAL A 28 -9.51 -20.45 18.47
CA VAL A 28 -10.08 -19.67 19.58
C VAL A 28 -9.14 -18.56 20.00
N LYS A 29 -7.83 -18.86 20.03
CA LYS A 29 -6.79 -17.92 20.45
C LYS A 29 -5.45 -18.27 19.80
N GLY A 30 -4.65 -17.27 19.46
CA GLY A 30 -3.34 -17.45 18.82
C GLY A 30 -3.45 -17.56 17.30
N ASN A 31 -2.38 -18.01 16.65
CA ASN A 31 -2.30 -18.06 15.19
C ASN A 31 -1.84 -19.43 14.69
N VAL A 32 -2.36 -19.88 13.56
CA VAL A 32 -1.94 -21.14 12.90
C VAL A 32 -1.44 -20.84 11.50
N GLU A 33 -0.20 -21.24 11.22
CA GLU A 33 0.39 -21.16 9.90
C GLU A 33 0.01 -22.40 9.08
N LEU A 34 -0.49 -22.21 7.86
CA LEU A 34 -0.70 -23.27 6.87
C LEU A 34 0.39 -23.25 5.81
N THR A 35 1.08 -24.37 5.60
CA THR A 35 2.15 -24.50 4.59
C THR A 35 1.91 -25.71 3.68
N LYS A 36 2.36 -25.65 2.42
CA LYS A 36 2.25 -26.74 1.46
C LYS A 36 3.59 -27.05 0.81
N SER A 37 3.93 -28.32 0.69
CA SER A 37 5.16 -28.79 0.09
C SER A 37 5.07 -28.69 -1.43
N GLY A 38 6.03 -28.01 -2.05
CA GLY A 38 6.23 -27.98 -3.50
C GLY A 38 7.62 -28.46 -3.89
N GLU A 39 7.90 -28.55 -5.19
CA GLU A 39 9.19 -29.01 -5.73
C GLU A 39 10.39 -28.14 -5.30
N MET A 40 10.14 -26.89 -4.85
CA MET A 40 11.16 -25.94 -4.36
C MET A 40 11.07 -25.65 -2.85
N GLY A 41 10.34 -26.45 -2.07
CA GLY A 41 10.20 -26.29 -0.61
C GLY A 41 8.76 -26.02 -0.14
N SER A 42 8.57 -25.69 1.15
CA SER A 42 7.25 -25.45 1.74
C SER A 42 6.79 -24.00 1.54
N VAL A 43 5.65 -23.80 0.87
CA VAL A 43 5.01 -22.50 0.62
C VAL A 43 3.96 -22.22 1.69
N MET A 44 4.04 -21.08 2.37
CA MET A 44 2.98 -20.63 3.27
C MET A 44 1.74 -20.21 2.47
N LEU A 45 0.60 -20.84 2.76
CA LEU A 45 -0.68 -20.60 2.09
C LEU A 45 -1.51 -19.51 2.79
N ALA A 46 -1.47 -19.51 4.14
CA ALA A 46 -2.22 -18.59 4.98
C ALA A 46 -1.68 -18.58 6.42
N MET A 47 -1.86 -17.45 7.12
CA MET A 47 -1.79 -17.36 8.58
C MET A 47 -3.22 -17.19 9.10
N LEU A 48 -3.66 -18.06 9.99
CA LEU A 48 -5.04 -18.08 10.50
C LEU A 48 -5.10 -17.49 11.91
N GLY A 49 -6.07 -16.61 12.17
CA GLY A 49 -6.35 -16.01 13.46
C GLY A 49 -7.68 -16.48 14.08
N PRO A 50 -8.09 -15.90 15.22
CA PRO A 50 -9.33 -16.25 15.91
C PRO A 50 -10.57 -16.24 15.00
N ASP A 51 -11.50 -17.16 15.25
CA ASP A 51 -12.74 -17.40 14.49
C ASP A 51 -12.55 -17.94 13.05
N GLU A 52 -11.31 -18.23 12.65
CA GLU A 52 -11.03 -18.87 11.37
C GLU A 52 -11.04 -20.40 11.47
N MET A 53 -11.74 -21.03 10.53
CA MET A 53 -11.86 -22.48 10.40
C MET A 53 -10.84 -23.03 9.40
N PHE A 54 -10.26 -24.19 9.71
CA PHE A 54 -9.32 -24.87 8.82
C PHE A 54 -9.33 -26.40 8.98
N GLY A 55 -8.80 -27.07 7.97
CA GLY A 55 -8.79 -28.54 7.89
C GLY A 55 -10.10 -29.13 7.34
N GLU A 56 -11.03 -28.29 6.90
CA GLU A 56 -12.33 -28.64 6.33
C GLU A 56 -12.22 -29.31 4.95
N MET A 57 -11.22 -28.93 4.14
CA MET A 57 -11.11 -29.36 2.75
C MET A 57 -11.10 -30.88 2.61
N GLY A 58 -10.16 -31.56 3.29
CA GLY A 58 -10.02 -33.02 3.27
C GLY A 58 -11.20 -33.77 3.92
N ILE A 59 -12.00 -33.06 4.73
CA ILE A 59 -13.23 -33.62 5.28
C ILE A 59 -14.33 -33.62 4.22
N LEU A 60 -14.52 -32.49 3.54
CA LEU A 60 -15.55 -32.26 2.53
C LEU A 60 -15.34 -33.08 1.25
N ASP A 61 -14.11 -33.09 0.72
CA ASP A 61 -13.79 -33.78 -0.54
C ASP A 61 -13.31 -35.24 -0.35
N LYS A 62 -13.19 -35.69 0.91
CA LYS A 62 -12.68 -36.99 1.32
C LYS A 62 -11.20 -37.23 0.97
N SER A 63 -10.43 -36.17 0.76
CA SER A 63 -8.99 -36.22 0.52
C SER A 63 -8.17 -36.17 1.82
N ARG A 64 -6.86 -36.39 1.67
CA ARG A 64 -5.87 -36.15 2.73
C ARG A 64 -5.70 -34.66 3.00
N ARG A 65 -5.03 -34.30 4.10
CA ARG A 65 -4.71 -32.90 4.42
C ARG A 65 -3.99 -32.24 3.24
N SER A 66 -4.51 -31.10 2.80
CA SER A 66 -4.00 -30.33 1.65
C SER A 66 -2.77 -29.48 1.97
N ALA A 67 -2.45 -29.33 3.26
CA ALA A 67 -1.39 -28.49 3.81
C ALA A 67 -0.99 -29.02 5.21
N THR A 68 0.18 -28.59 5.68
CA THR A 68 0.66 -28.73 7.06
C THR A 68 0.20 -27.53 7.88
N ALA A 69 -0.25 -27.75 9.11
CA ALA A 69 -0.70 -26.71 10.03
C ALA A 69 0.21 -26.65 11.26
N THR A 70 0.79 -25.47 11.55
CA THR A 70 1.74 -25.25 12.64
C THR A 70 1.26 -24.12 13.55
N ALA A 71 1.29 -24.32 14.87
CA ALA A 71 0.96 -23.29 15.85
C ALA A 71 2.05 -22.21 15.91
N VAL A 72 1.64 -20.93 15.88
CA VAL A 72 2.52 -19.76 16.02
C VAL A 72 2.15 -19.04 17.31
N GLY A 73 3.07 -19.07 18.27
CA GLY A 73 2.81 -18.68 19.65
C GLY A 73 1.99 -19.74 20.42
N THR A 74 1.36 -19.32 21.52
CA THR A 74 0.43 -20.18 22.28
C THR A 74 -0.93 -20.17 21.61
N VAL A 75 -1.37 -21.33 21.11
CA VAL A 75 -2.61 -21.47 20.33
C VAL A 75 -3.63 -22.32 21.08
N VAL A 76 -4.89 -21.91 21.03
CA VAL A 76 -6.04 -22.67 21.52
C VAL A 76 -6.98 -22.91 20.35
N LEU A 77 -7.31 -24.17 20.09
CA LEU A 77 -8.18 -24.61 19.00
C LEU A 77 -9.40 -25.34 19.53
N GLU A 78 -10.54 -25.13 18.91
CA GLU A 78 -11.71 -26.00 19.01
C GLU A 78 -11.63 -27.07 17.92
N GLU A 79 -11.46 -28.34 18.31
CA GLU A 79 -11.50 -29.48 17.41
C GLU A 79 -12.92 -30.07 17.35
N THR A 80 -13.40 -30.33 16.13
CA THR A 80 -14.64 -31.06 15.85
C THR A 80 -14.34 -32.29 15.00
N SER A 81 -14.91 -33.45 15.36
CA SER A 81 -14.71 -34.69 14.61
C SER A 81 -15.36 -34.62 13.21
N ARG A 82 -14.86 -35.45 12.29
CA ARG A 82 -15.45 -35.60 10.94
C ARG A 82 -16.96 -35.88 11.00
N ASP A 83 -17.38 -36.82 11.82
CA ASP A 83 -18.77 -37.27 11.89
C ASP A 83 -19.66 -36.15 12.44
N ASP A 84 -19.24 -35.51 13.55
CA ASP A 84 -19.97 -34.38 14.13
C ASP A 84 -20.08 -33.18 13.16
N PHE A 85 -19.03 -32.92 12.38
CA PHE A 85 -19.02 -31.83 11.40
C PHE A 85 -19.91 -32.13 10.19
N MET A 86 -19.86 -33.36 9.66
CA MET A 86 -20.72 -33.78 8.54
C MET A 86 -22.20 -33.84 8.95
N ASP A 87 -22.48 -34.29 10.17
CA ASP A 87 -23.84 -34.27 10.74
C ASP A 87 -24.34 -32.84 10.92
N ALA A 88 -23.50 -31.92 11.40
CA ALA A 88 -23.87 -30.51 11.52
C ALA A 88 -24.13 -29.86 10.16
N LEU A 89 -23.28 -30.11 9.15
CA LEU A 89 -23.52 -29.63 7.79
C LEU A 89 -24.82 -30.15 7.17
N SER A 90 -25.21 -31.40 7.51
CA SER A 90 -26.41 -32.03 6.97
C SER A 90 -27.70 -31.54 7.65
N ASN A 91 -27.62 -31.21 8.93
CA ASN A 91 -28.79 -30.87 9.75
C ASN A 91 -28.95 -29.36 10.03
N GLU A 92 -27.91 -28.55 9.79
CA GLU A 92 -27.91 -27.10 10.04
C GLU A 92 -27.64 -26.32 8.74
N PRO A 93 -28.68 -25.96 7.96
CA PRO A 93 -28.52 -25.25 6.67
C PRO A 93 -27.77 -23.92 6.77
N GLY A 94 -27.87 -23.24 7.92
CA GLY A 94 -27.14 -22.00 8.20
C GLY A 94 -25.62 -22.19 8.21
N LEU A 95 -25.15 -23.22 8.90
CA LEU A 95 -23.72 -23.57 8.97
C LEU A 95 -23.18 -23.98 7.59
N ALA A 96 -23.94 -24.78 6.84
CA ALA A 96 -23.56 -25.17 5.48
C ALA A 96 -23.41 -23.97 4.55
N LYS A 97 -24.32 -22.99 4.64
CA LYS A 97 -24.24 -21.74 3.87
C LYS A 97 -23.03 -20.90 4.27
N GLU A 98 -22.70 -20.84 5.55
CA GLU A 98 -21.54 -20.11 6.04
C GLU A 98 -20.22 -20.74 5.55
N VAL A 99 -20.09 -22.07 5.66
CA VAL A 99 -18.92 -22.80 5.15
C VAL A 99 -18.78 -22.63 3.64
N MET A 100 -19.87 -22.74 2.88
CA MET A 100 -19.85 -22.49 1.42
C MET A 100 -19.45 -21.04 1.09
N ALA A 101 -19.97 -20.05 1.82
CA ALA A 101 -19.62 -18.65 1.61
C ALA A 101 -18.11 -18.40 1.85
N LYS A 102 -17.56 -18.93 2.96
CA LYS A 102 -16.13 -18.82 3.27
C LYS A 102 -15.24 -19.51 2.22
N LEU A 103 -15.65 -20.67 1.69
CA LEU A 103 -14.93 -21.35 0.61
C LEU A 103 -14.96 -20.56 -0.71
N VAL A 104 -16.10 -19.96 -1.06
CA VAL A 104 -16.22 -19.09 -2.24
C VAL A 104 -15.37 -17.83 -2.09
N GLU A 105 -15.33 -17.23 -0.90
CA GLU A 105 -14.47 -16.09 -0.60
C GLU A 105 -12.99 -16.45 -0.74
N ARG A 106 -12.56 -17.60 -0.18
CA ARG A 106 -11.19 -18.11 -0.34
C ARG A 106 -10.84 -18.40 -1.80
N LEU A 107 -11.77 -18.98 -2.57
CA LEU A 107 -11.58 -19.23 -4.00
C LEU A 107 -11.48 -17.94 -4.80
N ARG A 108 -12.28 -16.92 -4.48
CA ARG A 108 -12.18 -15.58 -5.09
C ARG A 108 -10.86 -14.93 -4.74
N ALA A 109 -10.45 -14.94 -3.47
CA ALA A 109 -9.15 -14.42 -3.06
C ALA A 109 -7.98 -15.16 -3.76
N ALA A 110 -8.08 -16.48 -3.93
CA ALA A 110 -7.10 -17.27 -4.68
C ALA A 110 -7.09 -16.90 -6.17
N ASN A 111 -8.26 -16.71 -6.78
CA ASN A 111 -8.39 -16.28 -8.18
C ASN A 111 -7.93 -14.83 -8.38
N GLU A 112 -8.17 -13.93 -7.42
CA GLU A 112 -7.69 -12.54 -7.44
C GLU A 112 -6.17 -12.49 -7.30
N ARG A 113 -5.56 -13.34 -6.45
CA ARG A 113 -4.10 -13.55 -6.41
C ARG A 113 -3.53 -14.02 -7.76
N LEU A 114 -4.34 -14.71 -8.57
CA LEU A 114 -3.99 -15.14 -9.93
C LEU A 114 -4.33 -14.08 -11.01
N ALA A 115 -5.30 -13.20 -10.76
CA ALA A 115 -5.89 -12.30 -11.76
C ALA A 115 -5.48 -10.82 -11.62
N HIS A 116 -4.90 -10.38 -10.50
CA HIS A 116 -4.56 -8.97 -10.28
C HIS A 116 -3.11 -8.76 -9.81
N PRO A 117 -2.18 -8.51 -10.74
CA PRO A 117 -1.13 -7.53 -10.56
C PRO A 117 -1.73 -6.16 -10.92
N THR A 118 -1.56 -5.18 -10.04
CA THR A 118 -2.19 -3.85 -10.17
C THR A 118 -1.63 -3.05 -11.34
N THR A 119 -2.38 -2.94 -12.44
CA THR A 119 -2.59 -1.66 -13.16
C THR A 119 -3.91 -1.67 -13.91
N VAL A 120 -4.50 -0.48 -13.93
CA VAL A 120 -5.77 -0.15 -14.54
C VAL A 120 -5.56 0.14 -16.03
N GLU A 121 -6.09 -0.70 -16.93
CA GLU A 121 -6.24 -0.39 -18.35
C GLU A 121 -7.72 -0.33 -18.75
N LYS A 122 -8.02 0.56 -19.71
CA LYS A 122 -9.35 0.78 -20.31
C LYS A 122 -9.85 -0.51 -20.99
N PRO A 123 -11.14 -0.87 -20.83
CA PRO A 123 -11.75 -1.86 -21.70
C PRO A 123 -11.95 -1.25 -23.09
N THR A 124 -11.16 -1.69 -24.07
CA THR A 124 -11.49 -1.47 -25.48
C THR A 124 -12.75 -2.28 -25.80
N LYS A 125 -13.76 -1.61 -26.36
CA LYS A 125 -15.05 -2.21 -26.68
C LYS A 125 -14.93 -3.24 -27.82
N SER A 126 -15.73 -4.30 -27.65
CA SER A 126 -16.22 -5.31 -28.60
C SER A 126 -15.25 -6.34 -29.16
N GLY A 127 -15.42 -7.58 -28.68
CA GLY A 127 -14.97 -8.82 -29.32
C GLY A 127 -14.71 -9.89 -28.27
N GLY A 128 -15.57 -10.92 -28.18
CA GLY A 128 -15.43 -12.00 -27.21
C GLY A 128 -14.07 -12.72 -27.35
N GLY A 129 -13.17 -12.47 -26.40
CA GLY A 129 -11.86 -13.11 -26.33
C GLY A 129 -12.00 -14.56 -25.87
N SER A 130 -11.95 -15.48 -26.81
CA SER A 130 -11.94 -16.93 -26.59
C SER A 130 -10.67 -17.37 -25.86
N MET A 131 -10.78 -18.40 -25.01
CA MET A 131 -9.69 -19.17 -24.39
C MET A 131 -8.54 -19.50 -25.37
N PHE A 132 -8.84 -19.57 -26.67
CA PHE A 132 -7.88 -19.80 -27.73
C PHE A 132 -6.82 -18.69 -27.89
N GLU A 133 -7.14 -17.42 -27.62
CA GLU A 133 -6.14 -16.34 -27.63
C GLU A 133 -5.21 -16.43 -26.42
N LEU A 134 -5.73 -16.83 -25.27
CA LEU A 134 -4.96 -17.08 -24.05
C LEU A 134 -3.95 -18.22 -24.28
N ILE A 135 -4.40 -19.30 -24.94
CA ILE A 135 -3.56 -20.44 -25.33
C ILE A 135 -2.52 -20.02 -26.38
N ARG A 136 -2.87 -19.15 -27.33
CA ARG A 136 -1.90 -18.64 -28.31
C ARG A 136 -0.80 -17.83 -27.64
N ARG A 137 -1.12 -17.00 -26.63
CA ARG A 137 -0.14 -16.28 -25.79
C ARG A 137 0.77 -17.24 -24.99
N MET A 138 0.24 -18.35 -24.50
CA MET A 138 1.04 -19.38 -23.81
C MET A 138 1.96 -20.15 -24.78
N VAL A 139 1.49 -20.43 -25.99
CA VAL A 139 2.19 -21.27 -26.98
C VAL A 139 3.16 -20.47 -27.86
N SER A 140 3.01 -19.14 -27.98
CA SER A 140 3.92 -18.28 -28.76
C SER A 140 5.09 -17.68 -27.96
N SER A 141 5.50 -18.28 -26.83
CA SER A 141 6.65 -17.84 -26.03
C SER A 141 8.02 -18.17 -26.68
N GLY A 142 8.18 -17.81 -27.95
CA GLY A 142 9.49 -17.51 -28.53
C GLY A 142 9.90 -16.11 -28.07
N GLY A 143 10.46 -16.00 -26.86
CA GLY A 143 10.78 -14.73 -26.21
C GLY A 143 11.73 -13.85 -27.03
N SER A 144 11.21 -12.71 -27.48
CA SER A 144 12.01 -11.56 -27.91
C SER A 144 12.91 -11.09 -26.75
N SER A 145 14.09 -10.52 -27.07
CA SER A 145 14.97 -9.87 -26.09
C SER A 145 14.31 -8.70 -25.33
N SER A 146 13.10 -8.24 -25.71
CA SER A 146 12.40 -7.09 -25.12
C SER A 146 11.71 -7.38 -23.77
N ASP A 147 11.63 -8.64 -23.35
CA ASP A 147 10.71 -9.05 -22.28
C ASP A 147 11.39 -9.40 -20.95
N ARG A 148 12.71 -9.20 -20.86
CA ARG A 148 13.49 -9.43 -19.63
C ARG A 148 13.60 -8.17 -18.80
N ILE A 149 13.86 -8.35 -17.51
CA ILE A 149 14.27 -7.28 -16.60
C ILE A 149 15.75 -7.01 -16.87
N GLU A 150 16.07 -5.79 -17.28
CA GLU A 150 17.39 -5.38 -17.74
C GLU A 150 18.10 -4.55 -16.68
N ILE A 151 19.16 -5.09 -16.08
CA ILE A 151 19.92 -4.44 -15.01
C ILE A 151 21.33 -4.07 -15.50
N ARG A 152 21.73 -2.83 -15.24
CA ARG A 152 23.08 -2.33 -15.47
C ARG A 152 23.81 -2.17 -14.15
N VAL A 153 25.08 -2.54 -14.14
CA VAL A 153 25.96 -2.37 -12.98
C VAL A 153 27.11 -1.46 -13.38
N ALA A 154 27.15 -0.25 -12.82
CA ALA A 154 28.24 0.69 -12.98
C ALA A 154 29.52 0.21 -12.27
N PRO A 155 30.71 0.64 -12.71
CA PRO A 155 31.94 0.41 -11.96
C PRO A 155 31.80 0.95 -10.54
N LEU A 156 32.13 0.12 -9.55
CA LEU A 156 32.22 0.58 -8.17
C LEU A 156 33.45 1.46 -8.00
N PHE A 157 33.38 2.40 -7.06
CA PHE A 157 34.48 3.28 -6.68
C PHE A 157 35.15 2.79 -5.39
N GLY A 158 36.43 3.08 -5.19
CA GLY A 158 37.16 2.70 -3.97
C GLY A 158 38.63 3.09 -4.04
N GLU A 159 39.32 3.06 -2.89
CA GLU A 159 40.74 3.45 -2.80
C GLU A 159 41.65 2.56 -3.64
N GLU A 160 41.34 1.26 -3.72
CA GLU A 160 42.05 0.29 -4.57
C GLU A 160 41.23 -0.04 -5.83
N PRO A 161 41.63 0.47 -7.02
CA PRO A 161 40.89 0.24 -8.26
C PRO A 161 40.69 -1.24 -8.60
N GLY A 162 41.67 -2.09 -8.28
CA GLY A 162 41.59 -3.53 -8.51
C GLY A 162 40.53 -4.23 -7.65
N ALA A 163 40.39 -3.82 -6.38
CA ALA A 163 39.35 -4.33 -5.49
C ALA A 163 37.96 -3.89 -5.96
N ALA A 164 37.82 -2.62 -6.37
CA ALA A 164 36.57 -2.08 -6.90
C ALA A 164 36.13 -2.77 -8.20
N GLU A 165 37.08 -3.05 -9.11
CA GLU A 165 36.80 -3.83 -10.33
C GLU A 165 36.39 -5.27 -10.01
N ALA A 166 37.06 -5.91 -9.05
CA ALA A 166 36.74 -7.27 -8.62
C ALA A 166 35.32 -7.35 -8.02
N GLN A 167 34.94 -6.40 -7.16
CA GLN A 167 33.60 -6.35 -6.58
C GLN A 167 32.53 -5.99 -7.61
N THR A 168 32.83 -5.12 -8.58
CA THR A 168 31.92 -4.87 -9.72
C THR A 168 31.61 -6.17 -10.48
N LYS A 169 32.65 -6.97 -10.76
CA LYS A 169 32.49 -8.28 -11.41
C LYS A 169 31.69 -9.24 -10.52
N HIS A 170 31.94 -9.25 -9.21
CA HIS A 170 31.19 -10.06 -8.24
C HIS A 170 29.69 -9.73 -8.28
N VAL A 171 29.31 -8.45 -8.19
CA VAL A 171 27.91 -7.99 -8.30
C VAL A 171 27.23 -8.48 -9.58
N VAL A 172 27.89 -8.31 -10.74
CA VAL A 172 27.37 -8.77 -12.02
C VAL A 172 27.18 -10.29 -12.06
N GLN A 173 28.12 -11.05 -11.48
CA GLN A 173 28.07 -12.51 -11.43
C GLN A 173 27.01 -13.02 -10.45
N SER A 174 26.90 -12.42 -9.27
CA SER A 174 25.91 -12.74 -8.23
C SER A 174 24.47 -12.63 -8.73
N LEU A 175 24.18 -11.57 -9.49
CA LEU A 175 22.86 -11.35 -10.08
C LEU A 175 22.66 -12.12 -11.41
N GLY A 176 23.72 -12.73 -11.94
CA GLY A 176 23.77 -13.30 -13.29
C GLY A 176 23.00 -14.61 -13.48
N LYS A 177 22.62 -14.89 -14.74
CA LYS A 177 21.94 -16.12 -15.23
C LYS A 177 20.61 -16.48 -14.54
N ARG A 178 19.64 -15.56 -14.53
CA ARG A 178 18.25 -15.87 -14.16
C ARG A 178 17.35 -15.95 -15.38
N LYS A 179 16.27 -16.73 -15.30
CA LYS A 179 15.33 -16.98 -16.41
C LYS A 179 14.74 -15.70 -17.01
N HIS A 180 14.47 -14.70 -16.18
CA HIS A 180 13.78 -13.46 -16.57
C HIS A 180 14.62 -12.19 -16.44
N ILE A 181 15.88 -12.30 -16.01
CA ILE A 181 16.73 -11.15 -15.66
C ILE A 181 18.02 -11.21 -16.45
N ARG A 182 18.39 -10.09 -17.05
CA ARG A 182 19.66 -9.91 -17.74
C ARG A 182 20.44 -8.80 -17.06
N VAL A 183 21.65 -9.14 -16.61
CA VAL A 183 22.56 -8.23 -15.92
C VAL A 183 23.76 -7.99 -16.81
N ARG A 184 24.16 -6.73 -16.97
CA ARG A 184 25.33 -6.34 -17.77
C ARG A 184 26.13 -5.26 -17.05
N ALA A 185 27.45 -5.41 -17.07
CA ALA A 185 28.35 -4.34 -16.66
C ALA A 185 28.17 -3.12 -17.58
N GLN A 186 28.20 -1.93 -16.99
CA GLN A 186 28.23 -0.65 -17.69
C GLN A 186 29.69 -0.20 -17.81
N LYS A 187 30.09 0.24 -19.00
CA LYS A 187 31.52 0.50 -19.29
C LYS A 187 32.06 1.73 -18.57
N LYS A 188 31.27 2.79 -18.48
CA LYS A 188 31.63 4.06 -17.84
C LYS A 188 30.39 4.72 -17.26
N MET A 189 30.59 5.36 -16.12
CA MET A 189 29.76 6.44 -15.63
C MET A 189 30.53 7.74 -15.95
N PRO A 190 29.86 8.78 -16.47
CA PRO A 190 30.45 10.10 -16.60
C PRO A 190 31.10 10.56 -15.30
N ASP A 191 32.18 11.31 -15.42
CA ASP A 191 32.86 11.89 -14.26
C ASP A 191 31.95 12.96 -13.66
N ILE A 192 31.59 12.77 -12.38
CA ILE A 192 30.72 13.68 -11.65
C ILE A 192 31.60 14.39 -10.64
N ASP A 193 31.64 15.71 -10.75
CA ASP A 193 32.52 16.56 -9.97
C ASP A 193 32.40 16.25 -8.46
N PRO A 194 33.48 15.74 -7.83
CA PRO A 194 33.48 15.36 -6.43
C PRO A 194 33.47 16.57 -5.49
N GLU A 195 33.59 17.80 -5.99
CA GLU A 195 33.46 19.04 -5.21
C GLU A 195 32.00 19.53 -5.14
N LEU A 196 31.08 18.97 -5.93
CA LEU A 196 29.66 19.34 -5.88
C LEU A 196 29.06 19.10 -4.49
N HIS A 197 28.16 19.98 -4.07
CA HIS A 197 27.33 19.73 -2.89
C HIS A 197 26.67 18.34 -3.00
N PRO A 198 26.58 17.54 -1.92
CA PRO A 198 26.09 16.16 -2.00
C PRO A 198 24.76 15.99 -2.75
N ASP A 199 23.83 16.93 -2.56
CA ASP A 199 22.53 16.92 -3.26
C ASP A 199 22.65 17.20 -4.77
N ASP A 200 23.52 18.12 -5.17
CA ASP A 200 23.79 18.42 -6.58
C ASP A 200 24.45 17.24 -7.27
N ARG A 201 25.37 16.59 -6.55
CA ARG A 201 26.02 15.37 -6.99
C ARG A 201 25.02 14.24 -7.19
N MET A 202 24.14 14.00 -6.22
CA MET A 202 23.10 12.98 -6.35
C MET A 202 22.15 13.27 -7.51
N ARG A 203 21.75 14.55 -7.71
CA ARG A 203 20.94 14.95 -8.87
C ARG A 203 21.67 14.68 -10.19
N ALA A 204 22.95 14.98 -10.28
CA ALA A 204 23.77 14.68 -11.46
C ALA A 204 23.88 13.16 -11.71
N ILE A 205 24.07 12.36 -10.66
CA ILE A 205 24.09 10.90 -10.72
C ILE A 205 22.77 10.35 -11.25
N ILE A 206 21.64 10.77 -10.69
CA ILE A 206 20.30 10.33 -11.09
C ILE A 206 20.03 10.69 -12.55
N LYS A 207 20.30 11.94 -12.94
CA LYS A 207 20.14 12.39 -14.33
C LYS A 207 20.93 11.51 -15.30
N THR A 208 22.21 11.31 -15.00
CA THR A 208 23.12 10.52 -15.82
C THR A 208 22.70 9.06 -15.90
N ALA A 209 22.26 8.47 -14.78
CA ALA A 209 21.76 7.11 -14.75
C ALA A 209 20.50 6.96 -15.63
N HIS A 210 19.55 7.90 -15.59
CA HIS A 210 18.37 7.88 -16.46
C HIS A 210 18.75 7.97 -17.95
N GLU A 211 19.72 8.80 -18.32
CA GLU A 211 20.21 8.88 -19.72
C GLU A 211 20.78 7.53 -20.18
N ILE A 212 21.63 6.90 -19.37
CA ILE A 212 22.20 5.58 -19.70
C ILE A 212 21.10 4.51 -19.78
N LEU A 213 20.15 4.50 -18.86
CA LEU A 213 19.06 3.53 -18.84
C LEU A 213 18.17 3.66 -20.09
N ALA A 214 17.90 4.88 -20.53
CA ALA A 214 17.20 5.15 -21.78
C ALA A 214 17.99 4.65 -22.99
N ASP A 215 19.26 5.02 -23.13
CA ASP A 215 20.13 4.62 -24.26
C ASP A 215 20.31 3.10 -24.36
N THR A 216 20.36 2.44 -23.22
CA THR A 216 20.60 1.00 -23.14
C THR A 216 19.33 0.16 -23.03
N ASN A 217 18.15 0.81 -23.07
CA ASN A 217 16.83 0.22 -22.85
C ASN A 217 16.81 -0.73 -21.63
N SER A 218 17.31 -0.21 -20.50
CA SER A 218 17.46 -0.97 -19.25
C SER A 218 16.52 -0.44 -18.16
N ASP A 219 16.14 -1.28 -17.21
CA ASP A 219 15.12 -0.98 -16.20
C ASP A 219 15.71 -0.46 -14.88
N LEU A 220 16.96 -0.83 -14.58
CA LEU A 220 17.64 -0.50 -13.33
C LEU A 220 19.13 -0.28 -13.53
N MET A 221 19.68 0.72 -12.85
CA MET A 221 21.11 0.92 -12.64
C MET A 221 21.46 0.63 -11.19
N ILE A 222 22.50 -0.18 -10.99
CA ILE A 222 23.18 -0.39 -9.70
C ILE A 222 24.53 0.31 -9.80
N TRP A 223 24.85 1.13 -8.82
CA TRP A 223 26.16 1.78 -8.69
C TRP A 223 26.53 1.85 -7.22
N GLY A 224 27.77 2.24 -6.91
CA GLY A 224 28.20 2.26 -5.52
C GLY A 224 29.68 2.44 -5.32
N ASP A 225 30.09 2.32 -4.08
CA ASP A 225 31.46 2.48 -3.65
C ASP A 225 31.85 1.44 -2.58
N ILE A 226 33.15 1.38 -2.31
CA ILE A 226 33.78 0.59 -1.27
C ILE A 226 34.43 1.60 -0.33
N PRO A 227 33.72 2.09 0.69
CA PRO A 227 34.25 3.09 1.60
C PRO A 227 35.41 2.52 2.43
N PRO A 228 36.35 3.35 2.91
CA PRO A 228 37.35 2.93 3.88
C PRO A 228 36.68 2.34 5.14
N PRO A 229 37.16 1.22 5.68
CA PRO A 229 38.46 0.57 5.41
C PRO A 229 38.46 -0.47 4.29
N GLY A 230 37.41 -0.55 3.46
CA GLY A 230 37.34 -1.51 2.36
C GLY A 230 36.70 -2.86 2.72
N THR A 231 35.96 -2.93 3.83
CA THR A 231 35.35 -4.18 4.34
C THR A 231 33.94 -4.42 3.82
N THR A 232 33.24 -3.35 3.41
CA THR A 232 31.88 -3.40 2.88
C THR A 232 31.76 -2.67 1.56
N ILE A 233 30.76 -3.06 0.77
CA ILE A 233 30.33 -2.36 -0.44
C ILE A 233 29.00 -1.67 -0.15
N HIS A 234 28.83 -0.47 -0.66
CA HIS A 234 27.63 0.34 -0.54
C HIS A 234 26.98 0.46 -1.92
N LEU A 235 25.76 -0.06 -2.06
CA LEU A 235 25.07 -0.14 -3.34
C LEU A 235 23.81 0.73 -3.37
N HIS A 236 23.69 1.51 -4.43
CA HIS A 236 22.57 2.39 -4.74
C HIS A 236 21.81 1.89 -5.96
N PHE A 237 20.53 2.22 -6.02
CA PHE A 237 19.60 1.71 -7.03
C PHE A 237 18.83 2.86 -7.68
N ILE A 238 18.90 2.95 -9.01
CA ILE A 238 18.17 3.97 -9.78
C ILE A 238 17.36 3.26 -10.85
N SER A 239 16.04 3.35 -10.76
CA SER A 239 15.15 2.80 -11.78
C SER A 239 15.04 3.73 -12.98
N ALA A 240 14.77 3.16 -14.16
CA ALA A 240 14.52 3.93 -15.38
C ALA A 240 13.22 4.75 -15.32
N VAL A 241 12.29 4.36 -14.45
CA VAL A 241 11.04 5.07 -14.19
C VAL A 241 11.06 5.58 -12.76
N THR A 242 10.79 6.86 -12.57
CA THR A 242 10.68 7.46 -11.24
C THR A 242 9.37 7.00 -10.58
N ASP A 243 9.46 6.55 -9.32
CA ASP A 243 8.31 6.16 -8.50
C ASP A 243 7.73 7.39 -7.79
N ASP A 244 6.73 8.01 -8.40
CA ASP A 244 6.06 9.18 -7.84
C ASP A 244 4.91 8.80 -6.88
N ASP A 245 4.72 7.53 -6.52
CA ASP A 245 3.62 7.13 -5.63
C ASP A 245 4.04 7.08 -4.13
N ASP A 246 5.32 7.33 -3.81
CA ASP A 246 5.90 7.22 -2.44
C ASP A 246 5.47 5.95 -1.69
N ARG A 247 5.26 4.84 -2.41
CA ARG A 247 4.64 3.59 -1.92
C ARG A 247 5.32 3.06 -0.65
N PRO A 248 4.62 2.32 0.22
CA PRO A 248 5.28 1.59 1.31
C PRO A 248 6.40 0.69 0.77
N GLY A 249 7.61 0.85 1.31
CA GLY A 249 8.80 0.13 0.86
C GLY A 249 9.46 0.67 -0.41
N CYS A 250 9.07 1.86 -0.90
CA CYS A 250 9.78 2.50 -2.01
C CYS A 250 11.27 2.70 -1.69
N MET A 251 12.13 2.36 -2.63
CA MET A 251 13.57 2.56 -2.51
C MET A 251 13.89 4.00 -2.89
N LEU A 252 14.46 4.76 -1.96
CA LEU A 252 14.92 6.12 -2.26
C LEU A 252 16.25 6.06 -2.99
N PRO A 253 16.58 7.03 -3.87
CA PRO A 253 17.90 7.09 -4.50
C PRO A 253 19.06 7.14 -3.48
N MET A 254 18.79 7.70 -2.30
CA MET A 254 19.73 7.77 -1.17
C MET A 254 19.79 6.48 -0.34
N SER A 255 18.90 5.50 -0.58
CA SER A 255 18.93 4.23 0.13
C SER A 255 20.19 3.45 -0.26
N ILE A 256 20.90 2.95 0.74
CA ILE A 256 22.14 2.20 0.57
C ILE A 256 21.92 0.77 1.05
N LEU A 257 22.12 -0.20 0.16
CA LEU A 257 22.32 -1.58 0.58
C LEU A 257 23.81 -1.79 0.85
N THR A 258 24.15 -1.99 2.13
CA THR A 258 25.49 -2.38 2.54
C THR A 258 25.65 -3.89 2.48
N LEU A 259 26.74 -4.41 1.91
CA LEU A 259 27.10 -5.83 1.95
C LEU A 259 28.59 -6.00 2.29
N PRO A 260 29.00 -7.09 2.98
CA PRO A 260 30.42 -7.44 3.10
C PRO A 260 31.09 -7.60 1.74
N VAL A 261 32.33 -7.17 1.61
CA VAL A 261 33.16 -7.47 0.43
C VAL A 261 33.26 -8.99 0.26
N GLY A 262 32.97 -9.50 -0.94
CA GLY A 262 32.96 -10.94 -1.20
C GLY A 262 31.79 -11.71 -0.56
N TYR A 263 30.66 -11.04 -0.30
CA TYR A 263 29.44 -11.66 0.22
C TYR A 263 29.03 -12.97 -0.49
N GLY A 264 28.44 -13.89 0.28
CA GLY A 264 28.01 -15.22 -0.18
C GLY A 264 26.68 -15.25 -0.96
N PRO A 265 26.22 -16.43 -1.38
CA PRO A 265 25.05 -16.59 -2.24
C PRO A 265 23.73 -16.12 -1.60
N GLU A 266 23.56 -16.25 -0.29
CA GLU A 266 22.33 -15.81 0.39
C GLU A 266 22.21 -14.28 0.42
N LEU A 267 23.32 -13.57 0.60
CA LEU A 267 23.36 -12.11 0.48
C LEU A 267 23.29 -11.64 -0.97
N ALA A 268 23.68 -12.48 -1.94
CA ALA A 268 23.40 -12.24 -3.35
C ALA A 268 21.90 -12.27 -3.66
N GLU A 269 21.13 -13.14 -2.99
CA GLU A 269 19.66 -13.16 -3.11
C GLU A 269 19.04 -11.91 -2.47
N LEU A 270 19.60 -11.40 -1.37
CA LEU A 270 19.18 -10.12 -0.82
C LEU A 270 19.42 -8.98 -1.82
N LEU A 271 20.61 -8.92 -2.42
CA LEU A 271 20.93 -7.93 -3.45
C LEU A 271 19.93 -8.00 -4.62
N LEU A 272 19.58 -9.22 -5.05
CA LEU A 272 18.58 -9.42 -6.10
C LEU A 272 17.20 -8.92 -5.67
N ALA A 273 16.77 -9.25 -4.44
CA ALA A 273 15.49 -8.80 -3.90
C ALA A 273 15.42 -7.27 -3.84
N VAL A 274 16.47 -6.61 -3.35
CA VAL A 274 16.52 -5.14 -3.27
C VAL A 274 16.54 -4.52 -4.67
N ALA A 275 17.31 -5.08 -5.62
CA ALA A 275 17.32 -4.62 -7.00
C ALA A 275 15.93 -4.72 -7.66
N LEU A 276 15.23 -5.85 -7.46
CA LEU A 276 13.88 -6.05 -7.99
C LEU A 276 12.85 -5.12 -7.31
N ALA A 277 12.94 -4.92 -6.00
CA ALA A 277 12.09 -3.98 -5.28
C ALA A 277 12.30 -2.53 -5.72
N ALA A 278 13.53 -2.16 -6.07
CA ALA A 278 13.87 -0.86 -6.63
C ALA A 278 13.45 -0.69 -8.09
N THR A 279 13.16 -1.77 -8.82
CA THR A 279 12.82 -1.70 -10.24
C THR A 279 11.35 -1.36 -10.44
N VAL A 280 11.07 -0.20 -11.04
CA VAL A 280 9.73 0.22 -11.43
C VAL A 280 9.55 0.07 -12.93
N SER A 281 8.45 -0.57 -13.34
CA SER A 281 8.13 -0.81 -14.74
C SER A 281 6.72 -0.37 -15.06
N LYS A 282 6.55 0.34 -16.18
CA LYS A 282 5.24 0.63 -16.80
C LYS A 282 4.69 -0.55 -17.58
N ASN A 283 5.53 -1.53 -17.94
CA ASN A 283 5.13 -2.77 -18.60
C ASN A 283 4.59 -3.80 -17.59
N GLU A 284 3.38 -4.28 -17.82
CA GLU A 284 2.65 -5.22 -16.96
C GLU A 284 3.33 -6.58 -16.86
N ASP A 285 3.77 -7.16 -17.98
CA ASP A 285 4.47 -8.45 -17.98
C ASP A 285 5.77 -8.40 -17.19
N LYS A 286 6.48 -7.26 -17.24
CA LYS A 286 7.67 -7.03 -16.40
C LYS A 286 7.28 -6.90 -14.93
N ARG A 287 6.19 -6.21 -14.57
CA ARG A 287 5.71 -6.13 -13.17
C ARG A 287 5.40 -7.51 -12.59
N ILE A 288 4.75 -8.38 -13.37
CA ILE A 288 4.47 -9.77 -12.97
C ILE A 288 5.78 -10.53 -12.70
N LYS A 289 6.74 -10.46 -13.62
CA LYS A 289 8.04 -11.11 -13.48
C LYS A 289 8.83 -10.57 -12.28
N ILE A 290 8.82 -9.26 -12.06
CA ILE A 290 9.45 -8.61 -10.90
C ILE A 290 8.83 -9.17 -9.61
N SER A 291 7.50 -9.17 -9.50
CA SER A 291 6.80 -9.67 -8.31
C SER A 291 7.08 -11.16 -8.02
N GLN A 292 7.14 -11.99 -9.06
CA GLN A 292 7.50 -13.41 -8.93
C GLN A 292 8.94 -13.59 -8.45
N SER A 293 9.91 -12.99 -9.16
CA SER A 293 11.34 -13.11 -8.81
C SER A 293 11.68 -12.45 -7.47
N LEU A 294 10.98 -11.36 -7.09
CA LEU A 294 11.17 -10.69 -5.80
C LEU A 294 10.79 -11.63 -4.65
N SER A 295 9.67 -12.35 -4.80
CA SER A 295 9.23 -13.32 -3.80
C SER A 295 10.21 -14.47 -3.61
N GLU A 296 10.77 -14.98 -4.71
CA GLU A 296 11.78 -16.05 -4.67
C GLU A 296 13.07 -15.56 -4.00
N ALA A 297 13.55 -14.37 -4.38
CA ALA A 297 14.77 -13.77 -3.84
C ALA A 297 14.63 -13.44 -2.34
N LEU A 298 13.49 -12.87 -1.91
CA LEU A 298 13.24 -12.57 -0.49
C LEU A 298 13.26 -13.83 0.38
N TYR A 299 12.65 -14.92 -0.11
CA TYR A 299 12.64 -16.20 0.60
C TYR A 299 14.08 -16.75 0.74
N ALA A 300 14.86 -16.73 -0.33
CA ALA A 300 16.23 -17.22 -0.32
C ALA A 300 17.20 -16.34 0.50
N ALA A 301 16.91 -15.04 0.62
CA ALA A 301 17.68 -14.10 1.43
C ALA A 301 17.40 -14.21 2.95
N MET A 302 16.23 -14.73 3.33
CA MET A 302 15.75 -14.71 4.72
C MET A 302 16.75 -15.30 5.75
N PRO A 303 17.42 -16.45 5.51
CA PRO A 303 18.39 -16.98 6.47
C PRO A 303 19.57 -16.04 6.73
N ALA A 304 20.08 -15.36 5.69
CA ALA A 304 21.20 -14.43 5.85
C ALA A 304 20.81 -13.17 6.62
N VAL A 305 19.60 -12.65 6.40
CA VAL A 305 19.11 -11.46 7.12
C VAL A 305 18.84 -11.78 8.61
N GLN A 306 18.40 -12.99 8.92
CA GLN A 306 18.21 -13.44 10.31
C GLN A 306 19.53 -13.66 11.06
N SER A 307 20.61 -14.00 10.35
CA SER A 307 21.92 -14.29 10.93
C SER A 307 23.03 -13.56 10.19
N LEU A 308 23.02 -12.23 10.28
CA LEU A 308 24.03 -11.39 9.63
C LEU A 308 25.43 -11.59 10.23
N PRO A 309 26.50 -11.52 9.41
CA PRO A 309 27.89 -11.65 9.87
C PRO A 309 28.21 -10.79 11.10
N HIS A 310 28.94 -11.33 12.08
CA HIS A 310 29.18 -10.66 13.37
C HIS A 310 30.13 -9.45 13.28
N ASP A 311 30.96 -9.40 12.24
CA ASP A 311 31.90 -8.32 11.92
C ASP A 311 31.22 -7.07 11.35
N LEU A 312 29.96 -7.17 10.89
CA LEU A 312 29.16 -6.01 10.53
C LEU A 312 28.86 -5.14 11.76
N THR A 313 29.13 -3.86 11.61
CA THR A 313 28.75 -2.83 12.58
C THR A 313 27.23 -2.73 12.72
N THR A 314 26.77 -2.12 13.81
CA THR A 314 25.34 -1.86 14.03
C THR A 314 24.70 -1.12 12.85
N ARG A 315 25.37 -0.08 12.34
CA ARG A 315 24.88 0.71 11.22
C ARG A 315 24.68 -0.13 9.96
N GLU A 316 25.68 -0.93 9.60
CA GLU A 316 25.64 -1.76 8.39
C GLU A 316 24.54 -2.83 8.51
N ARG A 317 24.36 -3.38 9.72
CA ARG A 317 23.29 -4.34 10.04
C ARG A 317 21.90 -3.71 9.89
N SER A 318 21.71 -2.50 10.41
CA SER A 318 20.45 -1.75 10.26
C SER A 318 20.18 -1.36 8.81
N ALA A 319 21.19 -0.98 8.03
CA ALA A 319 21.04 -0.67 6.60
C ALA A 319 20.55 -1.90 5.80
N ILE A 320 21.11 -3.08 6.09
CA ILE A 320 20.65 -4.35 5.51
C ILE A 320 19.21 -4.65 5.89
N GLN A 321 18.87 -4.56 7.17
CA GLN A 321 17.51 -4.81 7.67
C GLN A 321 16.50 -3.83 7.07
N MET A 322 16.84 -2.54 6.98
CA MET A 322 16.00 -1.52 6.35
C MET A 322 15.74 -1.86 4.87
N CYS A 323 16.78 -2.18 4.10
CA CYS A 323 16.61 -2.57 2.68
C CYS A 323 15.79 -3.85 2.51
N TYR A 324 15.98 -4.84 3.38
CA TYR A 324 15.14 -6.04 3.40
C TYR A 324 13.68 -5.70 3.72
N GLY A 325 13.44 -4.87 4.73
CA GLY A 325 12.11 -4.36 5.09
C GLY A 325 11.44 -3.64 3.92
N ASN A 326 12.20 -2.82 3.18
CA ASN A 326 11.70 -2.10 2.00
C ASN A 326 11.28 -3.07 0.90
N ALA A 327 12.08 -4.11 0.64
CA ALA A 327 11.76 -5.14 -0.33
C ALA A 327 10.52 -5.95 0.07
N VAL A 328 10.38 -6.32 1.35
CA VAL A 328 9.20 -7.00 1.89
C VAL A 328 7.95 -6.10 1.79
N ALA A 329 8.05 -4.82 2.16
CA ALA A 329 6.96 -3.86 2.06
C ALA A 329 6.53 -3.59 0.61
N THR A 330 7.49 -3.56 -0.33
CA THR A 330 7.20 -3.49 -1.77
C THR A 330 6.43 -4.73 -2.24
N MET A 331 6.81 -5.93 -1.81
CA MET A 331 6.06 -7.15 -2.11
C MET A 331 4.66 -7.13 -1.50
N ALA A 332 4.52 -6.64 -0.27
CA ALA A 332 3.23 -6.47 0.41
C ALA A 332 2.29 -5.51 -0.35
N ALA A 333 2.84 -4.42 -0.88
CA ALA A 333 2.12 -3.47 -1.71
C ALA A 333 1.68 -4.09 -3.03
N GLN A 334 2.54 -4.86 -3.70
CA GLN A 334 2.24 -5.51 -4.99
C GLN A 334 1.21 -6.64 -4.86
N ARG A 335 1.26 -7.42 -3.78
CA ARG A 335 0.37 -8.58 -3.56
C ARG A 335 -0.91 -8.27 -2.79
N GLY A 336 -1.01 -7.10 -2.19
CA GLY A 336 -2.17 -6.74 -1.37
C GLY A 336 -2.25 -7.47 -0.02
N THR A 337 -1.15 -8.06 0.47
CA THR A 337 -1.16 -8.92 1.68
C THR A 337 -0.82 -8.13 2.95
N ALA A 338 -1.65 -8.23 3.99
CA ALA A 338 -1.45 -7.52 5.26
C ALA A 338 -0.31 -8.13 6.10
N ASP A 339 -0.13 -9.45 6.06
CA ASP A 339 0.88 -10.15 6.87
C ASP A 339 2.31 -9.70 6.52
N LEU A 340 2.59 -9.44 5.24
CA LEU A 340 3.91 -8.96 4.82
C LEU A 340 4.22 -7.55 5.34
N TYR A 341 3.20 -6.70 5.51
CA TYR A 341 3.41 -5.41 6.16
C TYR A 341 3.77 -5.57 7.64
N GLN A 342 3.21 -6.57 8.33
CA GLN A 342 3.62 -6.87 9.70
C GLN A 342 5.09 -7.32 9.78
N VAL A 343 5.52 -8.17 8.84
CA VAL A 343 6.94 -8.59 8.74
C VAL A 343 7.84 -7.37 8.49
N ALA A 344 7.48 -6.49 7.56
CA ALA A 344 8.23 -5.26 7.30
C ALA A 344 8.29 -4.35 8.54
N ALA A 345 7.17 -4.13 9.22
CA ALA A 345 7.11 -3.30 10.43
C ALA A 345 8.00 -3.86 11.56
N GLN A 346 7.99 -5.19 11.77
CA GLN A 346 8.87 -5.86 12.73
C GLN A 346 10.34 -5.71 12.34
N THR A 347 10.65 -5.82 11.05
CA THR A 347 12.01 -5.63 10.53
C THR A 347 12.53 -4.22 10.80
N TYR A 348 11.73 -3.18 10.54
CA TYR A 348 12.13 -1.80 10.83
C TYR A 348 12.28 -1.52 12.32
N ARG A 349 11.39 -2.06 13.16
CA ARG A 349 11.51 -1.94 14.62
C ARG A 349 12.81 -2.57 15.13
N ALA A 350 13.15 -3.77 14.66
CA ALA A 350 14.41 -4.42 15.00
C ALA A 350 15.64 -3.59 14.57
N ALA A 351 15.57 -2.92 13.41
CA ALA A 351 16.62 -1.99 13.00
C ALA A 351 16.71 -0.77 13.95
N LEU A 352 15.57 -0.20 14.34
CA LEU A 352 15.46 0.95 15.26
C LEU A 352 15.84 0.64 16.71
N ASP A 353 15.78 -0.63 17.14
CA ASP A 353 16.22 -1.04 18.49
C ASP A 353 17.71 -0.75 18.72
N THR A 354 18.50 -0.69 17.64
CA THR A 354 19.94 -0.49 17.69
C THR A 354 20.40 0.82 17.06
N LEU A 355 19.60 1.35 16.12
CA LEU A 355 19.90 2.59 15.41
C LEU A 355 19.49 3.80 16.26
N GLN A 356 20.44 4.66 16.60
CA GLN A 356 20.20 5.89 17.35
C GLN A 356 20.24 7.11 16.41
N ARG A 357 19.37 8.09 16.67
CA ARG A 357 19.27 9.32 15.87
C ARG A 357 20.59 10.09 15.81
N ASP A 358 21.27 10.24 16.94
CA ASP A 358 22.45 11.10 17.03
C ASP A 358 23.68 10.47 16.34
N ASP A 359 23.74 9.14 16.26
CA ASP A 359 24.83 8.41 15.60
C ASP A 359 24.61 8.28 14.09
N ASN A 360 23.38 8.01 13.67
CA ASN A 360 23.03 7.70 12.28
C ASN A 360 21.70 8.37 11.87
N PRO A 361 21.66 9.72 11.82
CA PRO A 361 20.40 10.46 11.71
C PRO A 361 19.62 10.13 10.44
N LEU A 362 20.30 9.98 9.29
CA LEU A 362 19.63 9.70 8.01
C LEU A 362 19.03 8.30 7.97
N ASP A 363 19.80 7.29 8.37
CA ASP A 363 19.33 5.89 8.38
C ASP A 363 18.17 5.73 9.38
N TRP A 364 18.27 6.41 10.53
CA TRP A 364 17.22 6.42 11.55
C TRP A 364 15.93 7.07 11.05
N ALA A 365 16.04 8.21 10.38
CA ALA A 365 14.88 8.91 9.83
C ALA A 365 14.26 8.17 8.64
N MET A 366 15.07 7.57 7.76
CA MET A 366 14.58 6.72 6.66
C MET A 366 13.83 5.51 7.21
N THR A 367 14.38 4.85 8.22
CA THR A 367 13.74 3.67 8.83
C THR A 367 12.40 4.04 9.47
N ASN A 368 12.33 5.17 10.18
CA ASN A 368 11.09 5.71 10.73
C ASN A 368 10.07 6.09 9.64
N LYS A 369 10.51 6.74 8.55
CA LYS A 369 9.64 7.02 7.38
C LYS A 369 9.02 5.73 6.84
N HIS A 370 9.83 4.69 6.63
CA HIS A 370 9.36 3.42 6.08
C HIS A 370 8.43 2.68 7.04
N LEU A 371 8.74 2.69 8.34
CA LEU A 371 7.87 2.16 9.38
C LEU A 371 6.51 2.86 9.38
N GLY A 372 6.48 4.20 9.35
CA GLY A 372 5.25 4.98 9.30
C GLY A 372 4.39 4.64 8.08
N ALA A 373 5.00 4.53 6.89
CA ALA A 373 4.29 4.18 5.67
C ALA A 373 3.67 2.78 5.72
N VAL A 374 4.36 1.81 6.32
CA VAL A 374 3.85 0.45 6.49
C VAL A 374 2.73 0.40 7.53
N LEU A 375 2.88 1.07 8.67
CA LEU A 375 1.84 1.14 9.72
C LEU A 375 0.57 1.82 9.20
N GLN A 376 0.72 2.89 8.41
CA GLN A 376 -0.40 3.53 7.72
C GLN A 376 -1.13 2.54 6.80
N ALA A 377 -0.41 1.80 5.96
CA ALA A 377 -0.98 0.80 5.05
C ALA A 377 -1.66 -0.36 5.80
N MET A 378 -1.13 -0.76 6.97
CA MET A 378 -1.76 -1.76 7.84
C MET A 378 -3.10 -1.26 8.40
N SER A 379 -3.17 0.00 8.85
CA SER A 379 -4.41 0.55 9.41
C SER A 379 -5.54 0.64 8.37
N GLU A 380 -5.20 0.95 7.12
CA GLU A 380 -6.16 1.01 6.01
C GLU A 380 -6.86 -0.32 5.75
N ARG A 381 -6.22 -1.44 6.10
CA ARG A 381 -6.74 -2.80 5.90
C ARG A 381 -7.46 -3.36 7.12
N ASN A 382 -6.91 -3.14 8.32
CA ASN A 382 -7.40 -3.79 9.55
C ASN A 382 -8.09 -2.83 10.54
N GLY A 383 -8.18 -1.53 10.24
CA GLY A 383 -8.89 -0.56 11.07
C GLY A 383 -8.19 -0.18 12.38
N GLY A 384 -6.95 -0.62 12.62
CA GLY A 384 -6.25 -0.42 13.90
C GLY A 384 -5.93 1.05 14.21
N ALA A 385 -6.43 1.56 15.34
CA ALA A 385 -6.10 2.90 15.87
C ALA A 385 -4.63 2.97 16.34
N GLU A 386 -4.13 1.90 16.96
CA GLU A 386 -2.73 1.76 17.39
C GLU A 386 -1.75 1.90 16.20
N ALA A 387 -2.10 1.32 15.05
CA ALA A 387 -1.28 1.44 13.85
C ALA A 387 -1.24 2.88 13.29
N LEU A 388 -2.32 3.66 13.43
CA LEU A 388 -2.30 5.08 13.04
C LEU A 388 -1.46 5.91 14.00
N ALA A 389 -1.60 5.69 15.31
CA ALA A 389 -0.80 6.38 16.31
C ALA A 389 0.71 6.11 16.08
N GLY A 390 1.09 4.84 15.93
CA GLY A 390 2.46 4.47 15.62
C GLY A 390 2.95 5.01 14.27
N ALA A 391 2.08 5.17 13.27
CA ALA A 391 2.45 5.82 12.01
C ALA A 391 2.73 7.32 12.20
N ALA A 392 1.88 8.02 12.96
CA ALA A 392 2.07 9.44 13.27
C ALA A 392 3.38 9.66 14.05
N GLU A 393 3.65 8.83 15.06
CA GLU A 393 4.89 8.85 15.84
C GLU A 393 6.12 8.64 14.95
N ALA A 394 6.10 7.63 14.08
CA ALA A 394 7.21 7.34 13.19
C ALA A 394 7.44 8.46 12.15
N PHE A 395 6.38 9.07 11.62
CA PHE A 395 6.53 10.23 10.74
C PHE A 395 7.05 11.47 11.46
N ALA A 396 6.58 11.74 12.68
CA ALA A 396 7.08 12.83 13.51
C ALA A 396 8.58 12.64 13.82
N ALA A 397 8.99 11.42 14.19
CA ALA A 397 10.39 11.07 14.38
C ALA A 397 11.22 11.34 13.11
N ALA A 398 10.76 10.89 11.94
CA ALA A 398 11.46 11.14 10.68
C ALA A 398 11.64 12.64 10.36
N LEU A 399 10.68 13.49 10.74
CA LEU A 399 10.71 14.95 10.54
C LEU A 399 11.73 15.67 11.44
N GLU A 400 12.28 15.03 12.47
CA GLU A 400 13.36 15.60 13.28
C GLU A 400 14.67 15.76 12.48
N VAL A 401 14.86 14.93 11.45
CA VAL A 401 16.05 14.93 10.59
C VAL A 401 15.70 15.45 9.20
N PHE A 402 14.61 14.97 8.61
CA PHE A 402 14.13 15.46 7.32
C PHE A 402 13.48 16.81 7.52
N THR A 403 14.24 17.89 7.35
CA THR A 403 13.74 19.27 7.44
C THR A 403 13.50 19.86 6.05
N ARG A 404 12.69 20.93 5.96
CA ARG A 404 12.44 21.64 4.70
C ARG A 404 13.74 22.14 4.03
N SER A 405 14.73 22.57 4.82
CA SER A 405 15.98 23.13 4.30
C SER A 405 16.97 22.08 3.83
N ALA A 406 17.06 20.94 4.52
CA ALA A 406 18.03 19.89 4.19
C ALA A 406 17.47 18.85 3.22
N PHE A 407 16.19 18.48 3.37
CA PHE A 407 15.55 17.41 2.61
C PHE A 407 14.13 17.80 2.19
N PRO A 408 13.97 18.85 1.36
CA PRO A 408 12.67 19.45 1.07
C PRO A 408 11.63 18.44 0.55
N VAL A 409 12.03 17.57 -0.38
CA VAL A 409 11.15 16.59 -1.02
C VAL A 409 10.69 15.53 -0.02
N GLN A 410 11.61 14.98 0.77
CA GLN A 410 11.32 13.96 1.78
C GLN A 410 10.47 14.55 2.91
N TRP A 411 10.81 15.75 3.37
CA TRP A 411 10.03 16.48 4.37
C TRP A 411 8.60 16.69 3.88
N ALA A 412 8.39 17.18 2.66
CA ALA A 412 7.05 17.40 2.11
C ALA A 412 6.25 16.10 1.92
N SER A 413 6.92 15.02 1.51
CA SER A 413 6.29 13.69 1.41
C SER A 413 5.81 13.19 2.77
N ILE A 414 6.66 13.34 3.80
CA ILE A 414 6.32 12.93 5.16
C ILE A 414 5.21 13.82 5.74
N GLN A 415 5.23 15.12 5.48
CA GLN A 415 4.16 16.05 5.87
C GLN A 415 2.81 15.65 5.26
N ASN A 416 2.76 15.33 3.95
CA ASN A 416 1.54 14.82 3.31
C ASN A 416 1.03 13.53 3.99
N ARG A 417 1.93 12.56 4.24
CA ARG A 417 1.57 11.30 4.90
C ARG A 417 1.09 11.49 6.33
N LEU A 418 1.78 12.32 7.10
CA LEU A 418 1.39 12.68 8.46
C LEU A 418 0.01 13.35 8.45
N GLY A 419 -0.24 14.27 7.51
CA GLY A 419 -1.55 14.89 7.32
C GLY A 419 -2.66 13.86 7.08
N VAL A 420 -2.45 12.88 6.20
CA VAL A 420 -3.41 11.79 5.96
C VAL A 420 -3.64 10.95 7.21
N VAL A 421 -2.59 10.63 7.98
CA VAL A 421 -2.71 9.83 9.21
C VAL A 421 -3.48 10.60 10.28
N LEU A 422 -3.14 11.86 10.54
CA LEU A 422 -3.80 12.71 11.54
C LEU A 422 -5.29 12.89 11.22
N PHE A 423 -5.63 13.10 9.94
CA PHE A 423 -7.03 13.14 9.50
C PHE A 423 -7.78 11.84 9.84
N LYS A 424 -7.16 10.68 9.59
CA LYS A 424 -7.77 9.37 9.88
C LYS A 424 -7.90 9.10 11.38
N ILE A 425 -6.97 9.60 12.19
CA ILE A 425 -7.06 9.54 13.66
C ILE A 425 -8.27 10.37 14.12
N ASP A 426 -8.41 11.60 13.61
CA ASP A 426 -9.52 12.48 13.96
C ASP A 426 -10.89 11.87 13.64
N LEU A 427 -11.03 11.31 12.43
CA LEU A 427 -12.27 10.63 12.00
C LEU A 427 -12.69 9.46 12.91
N LYS A 428 -11.73 8.82 13.61
CA LYS A 428 -12.01 7.73 14.55
C LYS A 428 -12.22 8.21 15.98
N GLY A 429 -11.53 9.27 16.39
CA GLY A 429 -11.53 9.80 17.76
C GLY A 429 -12.56 10.89 18.02
N ASN A 430 -13.06 11.55 16.97
CA ASN A 430 -14.04 12.65 17.00
C ASN A 430 -13.64 13.80 17.96
N GLN A 431 -12.38 14.24 17.91
CA GLN A 431 -11.86 15.29 18.81
C GLN A 431 -11.61 16.65 18.13
N GLY A 432 -11.55 16.73 16.79
CA GLY A 432 -11.49 17.98 16.03
C GLY A 432 -10.17 18.77 16.14
N GLU A 433 -9.23 18.39 17.01
CA GLU A 433 -7.91 19.03 17.10
C GLU A 433 -6.96 18.53 16.00
N MET A 434 -6.96 17.22 15.75
CA MET A 434 -6.03 16.56 14.82
C MET A 434 -6.30 16.97 13.35
N ILE A 435 -7.51 17.41 13.03
CA ILE A 435 -7.84 17.88 11.68
C ILE A 435 -7.14 19.19 11.32
N LYS A 436 -6.90 20.08 12.30
CA LYS A 436 -6.16 21.33 12.08
C LYS A 436 -4.68 21.04 11.84
N GLU A 437 -4.11 20.12 12.61
CA GLU A 437 -2.73 19.65 12.41
C GLU A 437 -2.56 18.98 11.04
N SER A 438 -3.56 18.18 10.62
CA SER A 438 -3.60 17.60 9.28
C SER A 438 -3.55 18.66 8.16
N LEU A 439 -4.38 19.71 8.27
CA LEU A 439 -4.38 20.82 7.32
C LEU A 439 -3.05 21.58 7.30
N ASN A 440 -2.44 21.82 8.47
CA ASN A 440 -1.12 22.44 8.57
C ASN A 440 -0.05 21.59 7.89
N ALA A 441 -0.09 20.26 8.03
CA ALA A 441 0.84 19.34 7.39
C ALA A 441 0.68 19.36 5.85
N PHE A 442 -0.56 19.39 5.33
CA PHE A 442 -0.77 19.56 3.88
C PHE A 442 -0.29 20.93 3.38
N GLN A 443 -0.56 22.00 4.12
CA GLN A 443 -0.05 23.34 3.80
C GLN A 443 1.49 23.40 3.81
N ALA A 444 2.13 22.67 4.73
CA ALA A 444 3.57 22.52 4.76
C ALA A 444 4.07 21.80 3.50
N ALA A 445 3.44 20.69 3.10
CA ALA A 445 3.83 19.92 1.92
C ALA A 445 3.77 20.74 0.61
N VAL A 446 2.75 21.58 0.41
CA VAL A 446 2.63 22.43 -0.80
C VAL A 446 3.64 23.58 -0.87
N GLN A 447 4.42 23.84 0.20
CA GLN A 447 5.55 24.78 0.14
C GLN A 447 6.74 24.23 -0.66
N VAL A 448 6.75 22.92 -0.94
CA VAL A 448 7.75 22.24 -1.77
C VAL A 448 7.10 21.62 -3.00
N PHE A 449 6.01 20.87 -2.82
CA PHE A 449 5.26 20.32 -3.94
C PHE A 449 4.42 21.41 -4.58
N THR A 450 5.04 22.19 -5.45
CA THR A 450 4.36 23.26 -6.19
C THR A 450 3.69 22.71 -7.44
N ARG A 451 2.69 23.44 -7.92
CA ARG A 451 1.98 23.12 -9.17
C ARG A 451 2.90 23.06 -10.41
N THR A 452 4.05 23.75 -10.38
CA THR A 452 4.98 23.82 -11.50
C THR A 452 6.07 22.75 -11.46
N GLU A 453 6.63 22.48 -10.29
CA GLU A 453 7.76 21.54 -10.16
C GLU A 453 7.29 20.09 -9.91
N TYR A 454 6.21 19.92 -9.15
CA TYR A 454 5.66 18.62 -8.77
C TYR A 454 4.14 18.58 -8.94
N PRO A 455 3.61 18.77 -10.17
CA PRO A 455 2.17 18.92 -10.42
C PRO A 455 1.34 17.75 -9.87
N ASP A 456 1.78 16.51 -10.06
CA ASP A 456 1.03 15.32 -9.63
C ASP A 456 0.99 15.19 -8.09
N ARG A 457 2.12 15.45 -7.43
CA ARG A 457 2.22 15.48 -5.95
C ARG A 457 1.39 16.63 -5.38
N TRP A 458 1.47 17.83 -5.98
CA TRP A 458 0.66 18.96 -5.57
C TRP A 458 -0.84 18.65 -5.67
N ALA A 459 -1.30 18.06 -6.77
CA ALA A 459 -2.69 17.66 -6.93
C ALA A 459 -3.12 16.58 -5.92
N GLU A 460 -2.22 15.68 -5.52
CA GLU A 460 -2.44 14.73 -4.43
C GLU A 460 -2.64 15.43 -3.08
N VAL A 461 -1.71 16.31 -2.70
CA VAL A 461 -1.80 17.06 -1.44
C VAL A 461 -3.05 17.93 -1.41
N MET A 462 -3.38 18.64 -2.49
CA MET A 462 -4.58 19.48 -2.56
C MET A 462 -5.87 18.67 -2.44
N ASN A 463 -5.92 17.48 -3.04
CA ASN A 463 -7.07 16.58 -2.86
C ASN A 463 -7.19 16.03 -1.42
N ASN A 464 -6.07 15.80 -0.74
CA ASN A 464 -6.07 15.38 0.67
C ASN A 464 -6.46 16.54 1.60
N PHE A 465 -5.93 17.73 1.33
CA PHE A 465 -6.32 18.98 1.99
C PHE A 465 -7.82 19.23 1.86
N ALA A 466 -8.39 19.09 0.65
CA ALA A 466 -9.81 19.29 0.41
C ALA A 466 -10.68 18.37 1.28
N GLN A 467 -10.33 17.09 1.41
CA GLN A 467 -11.07 16.15 2.26
C GLN A 467 -11.05 16.56 3.74
N ALA A 468 -9.88 16.95 4.27
CA ALA A 468 -9.77 17.41 5.65
C ALA A 468 -10.51 18.75 5.86
N ALA A 469 -10.41 19.67 4.91
CA ALA A 469 -11.06 20.97 4.97
C ALA A 469 -12.59 20.83 4.90
N GLN A 470 -13.11 19.88 4.13
CA GLN A 470 -14.56 19.58 4.09
C GLN A 470 -15.11 19.20 5.45
N VAL A 471 -14.45 18.25 6.12
CA VAL A 471 -14.89 17.79 7.45
C VAL A 471 -14.81 18.92 8.47
N LEU A 472 -13.74 19.73 8.45
CA LEU A 472 -13.62 20.89 9.34
C LEU A 472 -14.70 21.95 9.03
N GLY A 473 -14.94 22.24 7.75
CA GLY A 473 -15.94 23.20 7.31
C GLY A 473 -17.36 22.79 7.71
N GLU A 474 -17.68 21.50 7.60
CA GLU A 474 -18.94 20.93 8.10
C GLU A 474 -19.05 21.06 9.63
N GLN A 475 -18.02 20.64 10.38
CA GLN A 475 -18.00 20.72 11.84
C GLN A 475 -18.17 22.16 12.38
N LEU A 476 -17.57 23.13 11.68
CA LEU A 476 -17.63 24.55 12.06
C LEU A 476 -18.80 25.30 11.42
N HIS A 477 -19.59 24.66 10.55
CA HIS A 477 -20.59 25.32 9.72
C HIS A 477 -20.03 26.56 8.99
N ASN A 478 -18.84 26.43 8.38
CA ASN A 478 -18.09 27.55 7.82
C ASN A 478 -17.94 27.43 6.29
N ALA A 479 -18.64 28.33 5.57
CA ALA A 479 -18.63 28.38 4.11
C ALA A 479 -17.24 28.69 3.53
N GLU A 480 -16.46 29.60 4.12
CA GLU A 480 -15.13 29.98 3.63
C GLU A 480 -14.16 28.78 3.61
N VAL A 481 -14.25 27.91 4.62
CA VAL A 481 -13.43 26.68 4.69
C VAL A 481 -13.86 25.68 3.61
N LEU A 482 -15.16 25.54 3.38
CA LEU A 482 -15.70 24.67 2.33
C LEU A 482 -15.37 25.20 0.92
N GLU A 483 -15.40 26.51 0.70
CA GLU A 483 -14.97 27.17 -0.54
C GLU A 483 -13.51 26.83 -0.84
N LYS A 484 -12.61 27.00 0.14
CA LYS A 484 -11.19 26.61 0.01
C LYS A 484 -11.03 25.12 -0.33
N ALA A 485 -11.87 24.25 0.22
CA ALA A 485 -11.85 22.83 -0.11
C ALA A 485 -12.26 22.57 -1.58
N THR A 486 -13.31 23.24 -2.07
CA THR A 486 -13.73 23.11 -3.48
C THR A 486 -12.71 23.72 -4.44
N GLU A 487 -12.08 24.83 -4.10
CA GLU A 487 -10.98 25.44 -4.86
C GLU A 487 -9.79 24.47 -4.97
N ALA A 488 -9.41 23.83 -3.85
CA ALA A 488 -8.37 22.82 -3.83
C ALA A 488 -8.68 21.63 -4.76
N CYS A 489 -9.92 21.13 -4.74
CA CYS A 489 -10.38 20.10 -5.68
C CYS A 489 -10.32 20.56 -7.15
N ARG A 490 -10.82 21.77 -7.45
CA ARG A 490 -10.79 22.34 -8.82
C ARG A 490 -9.34 22.47 -9.32
N GLY A 491 -8.44 22.99 -8.50
CA GLY A 491 -7.02 23.07 -8.82
C GLY A 491 -6.40 21.71 -9.09
N ALA A 492 -6.68 20.71 -8.25
CA ALA A 492 -6.21 19.33 -8.46
C ALA A 492 -6.76 18.71 -9.77
N LEU A 493 -7.99 19.05 -10.17
CA LEU A 493 -8.63 18.60 -11.43
C LEU A 493 -8.07 19.28 -12.69
N GLU A 494 -7.29 20.36 -12.56
CA GLU A 494 -6.54 20.94 -13.69
C GLU A 494 -5.31 20.09 -14.04
N ILE A 495 -4.79 19.31 -13.09
CA ILE A 495 -3.66 18.39 -13.29
C ILE A 495 -4.16 16.98 -13.55
N ARG A 496 -5.05 16.48 -12.67
CA ARG A 496 -5.66 15.16 -12.80
C ARG A 496 -6.71 15.23 -13.89
N THR A 497 -6.53 14.44 -14.93
CA THR A 497 -7.47 14.36 -16.05
C THR A 497 -8.05 12.95 -16.14
N ARG A 498 -9.24 12.82 -16.70
CA ARG A 498 -9.86 11.50 -16.93
C ARG A 498 -8.96 10.61 -17.78
N GLU A 499 -8.19 11.19 -18.70
CA GLU A 499 -7.33 10.48 -19.63
C GLU A 499 -6.06 9.93 -18.96
N LYS A 500 -5.38 10.74 -18.14
CA LYS A 500 -4.07 10.38 -17.56
C LYS A 500 -4.18 9.60 -16.26
N GLY A 501 -5.28 9.79 -15.50
CA GLY A 501 -5.46 9.16 -14.20
C GLY A 501 -6.94 9.08 -13.84
N PRO A 502 -7.75 8.28 -14.55
CA PRO A 502 -9.20 8.29 -14.43
C PRO A 502 -9.67 8.06 -12.98
N VAL A 503 -9.06 7.10 -12.28
CA VAL A 503 -9.45 6.77 -10.89
C VAL A 503 -9.13 7.91 -9.92
N LEU A 504 -7.95 8.53 -10.04
CA LEU A 504 -7.57 9.69 -9.20
C LEU A 504 -8.40 10.93 -9.54
N TRP A 505 -8.73 11.12 -10.81
CA TRP A 505 -9.66 12.16 -11.27
C TRP A 505 -11.06 11.94 -10.68
N ALA A 506 -11.60 10.72 -10.73
CA ALA A 506 -12.89 10.37 -10.15
C ALA A 506 -12.92 10.53 -8.63
N ALA A 507 -11.83 10.20 -7.92
CA ALA A 507 -11.69 10.48 -6.49
C ALA A 507 -11.75 11.98 -6.19
N THR A 508 -11.09 12.80 -7.01
CA THR A 508 -11.10 14.25 -6.85
C THR A 508 -12.47 14.84 -7.20
N GLN A 509 -13.18 14.30 -8.21
CA GLN A 509 -14.57 14.65 -8.52
C GLN A 509 -15.52 14.30 -7.37
N ASN A 510 -15.40 13.12 -6.78
CA ASN A 510 -16.20 12.73 -5.63
C ASN A 510 -15.97 13.68 -4.44
N ASN A 511 -14.73 14.09 -4.20
CA ASN A 511 -14.42 15.06 -3.16
C ASN A 511 -15.00 16.43 -3.51
N LEU A 512 -14.85 16.92 -4.75
CA LEU A 512 -15.49 18.16 -5.19
C LEU A 512 -17.00 18.14 -4.95
N GLY A 513 -17.66 17.03 -5.30
CA GLY A 513 -19.09 16.83 -5.09
C GLY A 513 -19.49 16.94 -3.62
N SER A 514 -18.72 16.34 -2.71
CA SER A 514 -18.98 16.45 -1.27
C SER A 514 -18.87 17.89 -0.76
N GLY A 515 -17.85 18.64 -1.22
CA GLY A 515 -17.66 20.03 -0.82
C GLY A 515 -18.78 20.94 -1.32
N LEU A 516 -19.16 20.80 -2.59
CA LEU A 516 -20.25 21.56 -3.20
C LEU A 516 -21.60 21.22 -2.56
N PHE A 517 -21.85 19.95 -2.23
CA PHE A 517 -23.07 19.57 -1.52
C PHE A 517 -23.20 20.25 -0.15
N LEU A 518 -22.10 20.31 0.61
CA LEU A 518 -22.07 21.00 1.90
C LEU A 518 -22.26 22.52 1.76
N LEU A 519 -21.64 23.14 0.74
CA LEU A 519 -21.83 24.57 0.45
C LEU A 519 -23.26 24.89 0.04
N GLY A 520 -23.80 24.15 -0.94
CA GLY A 520 -25.17 24.35 -1.42
C GLY A 520 -26.19 24.20 -0.29
N LYS A 521 -25.97 23.26 0.64
CA LYS A 521 -26.82 23.14 1.83
C LYS A 521 -26.67 24.30 2.81
N LEU A 522 -25.45 24.81 3.01
CA LEU A 522 -25.19 25.89 3.97
C LEU A 522 -25.69 27.25 3.47
N ASN A 523 -25.54 27.49 2.17
CA ASN A 523 -25.88 28.76 1.52
C ASN A 523 -27.26 28.76 0.85
N GLU A 524 -27.95 27.61 0.83
CA GLU A 524 -29.19 27.39 0.06
C GLU A 524 -28.99 27.72 -1.44
N ASP A 525 -27.86 27.27 -1.99
CA ASP A 525 -27.45 27.52 -3.39
C ASP A 525 -27.66 26.28 -4.28
N ASP A 526 -28.68 26.37 -5.13
CA ASP A 526 -29.04 25.35 -6.13
C ASP A 526 -27.92 25.05 -7.13
N ASP A 527 -27.10 26.04 -7.49
CA ASP A 527 -26.05 25.85 -8.50
C ASP A 527 -24.89 25.01 -7.93
N ASP A 528 -24.56 25.19 -6.65
CA ASP A 528 -23.62 24.32 -5.94
C ASP A 528 -24.17 22.89 -5.79
N LEU A 529 -25.46 22.72 -5.47
CA LEU A 529 -26.08 21.39 -5.42
C LEU A 529 -26.07 20.69 -6.79
N ARG A 530 -26.38 21.41 -7.88
CA ARG A 530 -26.28 20.87 -9.24
C ARG A 530 -24.83 20.49 -9.59
N GLY A 531 -23.87 21.35 -9.26
CA GLY A 531 -22.45 21.08 -9.42
C GLY A 531 -22.00 19.82 -8.66
N ALA A 532 -22.54 19.62 -7.45
CA ALA A 532 -22.28 18.42 -6.66
C ALA A 532 -22.80 17.15 -7.35
N ALA A 533 -24.04 17.17 -7.85
CA ALA A 533 -24.63 16.05 -8.57
C ALA A 533 -23.82 15.69 -9.83
N GLU A 534 -23.38 16.69 -10.60
CA GLU A 534 -22.52 16.45 -11.77
C GLU A 534 -21.19 15.80 -11.41
N ALA A 535 -20.53 16.27 -10.35
CA ALA A 535 -19.25 15.76 -9.90
C ALA A 535 -19.37 14.30 -9.42
N PHE A 536 -20.40 13.97 -8.64
CA PHE A 536 -20.66 12.59 -8.24
C PHE A 536 -20.99 11.68 -9.43
N ALA A 537 -21.80 12.14 -10.39
CA ALA A 537 -22.12 11.36 -11.59
C ALA A 537 -20.86 11.02 -12.42
N LYS A 538 -19.97 12.00 -12.61
CA LYS A 538 -18.65 11.81 -13.25
C LYS A 538 -17.80 10.76 -12.52
N ALA A 539 -17.79 10.79 -11.18
CA ALA A 539 -17.07 9.80 -10.38
C ALA A 539 -17.67 8.39 -10.52
N VAL A 540 -19.00 8.26 -10.48
CA VAL A 540 -19.71 6.98 -10.63
C VAL A 540 -19.42 6.34 -11.99
N GLU A 541 -19.44 7.11 -13.07
CA GLU A 541 -19.14 6.61 -14.43
C GLU A 541 -17.79 5.89 -14.44
N VAL A 542 -16.76 6.55 -13.93
CA VAL A 542 -15.40 6.01 -13.91
C VAL A 542 -15.28 4.84 -12.94
N TYR A 543 -15.84 4.92 -11.74
CA TYR A 543 -15.77 3.79 -10.79
C TYR A 543 -16.45 2.54 -11.34
N ARG A 544 -17.55 2.68 -12.10
CA ARG A 544 -18.18 1.55 -12.80
C ARG A 544 -17.33 1.04 -13.96
N GLU A 545 -16.77 1.94 -14.77
CA GLU A 545 -15.85 1.60 -15.87
C GLU A 545 -14.69 0.71 -15.40
N PHE A 546 -14.15 1.01 -14.21
CA PHE A 546 -13.03 0.27 -13.60
C PHE A 546 -13.45 -0.79 -12.59
N SER A 547 -14.74 -1.16 -12.52
CA SER A 547 -15.27 -2.18 -11.60
C SER A 547 -14.94 -1.94 -10.11
N LEU A 548 -14.77 -0.68 -9.70
CA LEU A 548 -14.52 -0.24 -8.33
C LEU A 548 -15.83 -0.15 -7.54
N ASN A 549 -16.52 -1.29 -7.42
CA ASN A 549 -17.91 -1.41 -6.95
C ASN A 549 -18.17 -0.79 -5.57
N ARG A 550 -17.18 -0.79 -4.67
CA ARG A 550 -17.33 -0.16 -3.34
C ARG A 550 -17.38 1.37 -3.46
N LEU A 551 -16.48 1.95 -4.25
CA LEU A 551 -16.42 3.40 -4.47
C LEU A 551 -17.63 3.88 -5.28
N ALA A 552 -18.04 3.12 -6.30
CA ALA A 552 -19.24 3.39 -7.09
C ALA A 552 -20.49 3.51 -6.19
N ARG A 553 -20.73 2.54 -5.30
CA ARG A 553 -21.87 2.57 -4.37
C ARG A 553 -21.86 3.77 -3.43
N VAL A 554 -20.69 4.18 -2.95
CA VAL A 554 -20.57 5.37 -2.08
C VAL A 554 -20.92 6.63 -2.86
N ALA A 555 -20.35 6.80 -4.05
CA ALA A 555 -20.62 7.95 -4.90
C ALA A 555 -22.08 8.00 -5.38
N GLU A 556 -22.70 6.85 -5.67
CA GLU A 556 -24.13 6.73 -6.01
C GLU A 556 -25.03 7.14 -4.84
N LYS A 557 -24.69 6.73 -3.61
CA LYS A 557 -25.43 7.15 -2.42
C LYS A 557 -25.32 8.66 -2.23
N ASN A 558 -24.15 9.24 -2.45
CA ASN A 558 -23.97 10.68 -2.35
C ASN A 558 -24.76 11.42 -3.43
N LEU A 559 -24.72 10.94 -4.67
CA LEU A 559 -25.52 11.48 -5.77
C LEU A 559 -27.01 11.48 -5.44
N ALA A 560 -27.54 10.35 -4.94
CA ALA A 560 -28.94 10.25 -4.53
C ALA A 560 -29.31 11.29 -3.46
N ARG A 561 -28.45 11.47 -2.44
CA ARG A 561 -28.67 12.49 -1.40
C ARG A 561 -28.74 13.90 -1.96
N VAL A 562 -27.92 14.23 -2.95
CA VAL A 562 -27.95 15.56 -3.60
C VAL A 562 -29.24 15.74 -4.38
N THR A 563 -29.66 14.72 -5.14
CA THR A 563 -30.93 14.78 -5.89
C THR A 563 -32.12 14.96 -4.97
N ASP A 564 -32.18 14.19 -3.87
CA ASP A 564 -33.25 14.29 -2.88
C ASP A 564 -33.32 15.69 -2.23
N GLU A 565 -32.16 16.33 -1.99
CA GLU A 565 -32.08 17.68 -1.44
C GLU A 565 -32.61 18.73 -2.43
N ILE A 566 -32.23 18.64 -3.71
CA ILE A 566 -32.73 19.54 -4.77
C ILE A 566 -34.26 19.40 -4.92
N GLU A 567 -34.80 18.18 -4.86
CA GLU A 567 -36.24 17.93 -4.94
C GLU A 567 -37.00 18.52 -3.74
N GLN A 568 -36.41 18.46 -2.54
CA GLN A 568 -36.99 19.07 -1.33
C GLN A 568 -37.00 20.59 -1.38
N GLN A 569 -35.98 21.23 -1.97
CA GLN A 569 -35.91 22.69 -2.11
C GLN A 569 -36.83 23.23 -3.21
N THR A 570 -37.09 22.42 -4.25
CA THR A 570 -38.00 22.78 -5.36
C THR A 570 -39.47 22.50 -5.08
N THR A 571 -39.79 21.71 -4.04
CA THR A 571 -41.17 21.50 -3.60
C THR A 571 -41.60 22.68 -2.71
N PRO A 572 -42.58 23.52 -3.09
CA PRO A 572 -43.01 24.62 -2.24
C PRO A 572 -43.48 24.06 -0.90
N GLN A 573 -42.84 24.48 0.20
CA GLN A 573 -43.34 24.21 1.54
C GLN A 573 -44.79 24.69 1.58
N SER A 574 -45.76 23.75 1.65
CA SER A 574 -47.08 24.12 2.13
C SER A 574 -46.84 24.66 3.54
N THR A 575 -47.00 25.96 3.72
CA THR A 575 -47.16 26.56 5.05
C THR A 575 -48.33 25.84 5.68
N LYS A 576 -48.05 24.77 6.44
CA LYS A 576 -48.90 24.39 7.56
C LYS A 576 -48.76 25.57 8.49
N GLY A 577 -49.70 26.51 8.37
CA GLY A 577 -49.88 27.53 9.37
C GLY A 577 -49.87 26.84 10.72
N ASN A 578 -49.07 27.36 11.64
CA ASN A 578 -49.33 27.11 13.04
C ASN A 578 -50.75 27.63 13.28
N GLU A 579 -51.75 26.74 13.21
CA GLU A 579 -53.02 26.99 13.88
C GLU A 579 -52.66 27.15 15.35
N ILE A 580 -52.68 28.41 15.79
CA ILE A 580 -52.70 28.75 17.20
C ILE A 580 -53.92 27.99 17.76
N PRO A 581 -53.77 27.14 18.78
CA PRO A 581 -54.92 26.46 19.36
C PRO A 581 -55.91 27.52 19.86
N GLU A 582 -57.20 27.37 19.51
CA GLU A 582 -58.24 28.24 20.06
C GLU A 582 -58.14 28.28 21.59
N LEU A 583 -57.89 29.46 22.13
CA LEU A 583 -57.81 29.67 23.57
C LEU A 583 -59.24 29.79 24.11
N HIS A 584 -59.61 28.89 25.02
CA HIS A 584 -60.97 28.67 25.53
C HIS A 584 -61.70 29.87 26.18
N TRP A 585 -61.11 31.06 26.23
CA TRP A 585 -61.71 32.26 26.80
C TRP A 585 -62.19 33.29 25.76
N GLU A 586 -62.04 33.03 24.46
CA GLU A 586 -62.58 33.92 23.41
C GLU A 586 -64.05 33.60 23.03
N ALA A 587 -64.69 32.65 23.72
CA ALA A 587 -66.07 32.21 23.41
C ALA A 587 -67.19 32.81 24.30
N GLU A 588 -66.91 33.73 25.22
CA GLU A 588 -67.94 34.26 26.14
C GLU A 588 -68.39 35.72 25.93
N ASP A 589 -67.80 36.49 25.01
CA ASP A 589 -68.19 37.90 24.83
C ASP A 589 -69.14 38.22 23.65
N GLU A 590 -69.56 37.23 22.86
CA GLU A 590 -70.48 37.48 21.74
C GLU A 590 -71.97 37.19 22.00
N ASN A 591 -72.37 36.68 23.18
CA ASN A 591 -73.79 36.40 23.45
C ASN A 591 -74.55 37.50 24.22
N LYS A 592 -74.06 38.74 24.20
CA LYS A 592 -74.80 39.93 24.66
C LYS A 592 -74.80 41.04 23.61
N LYS A 593 -75.32 40.75 22.42
CA LYS A 593 -75.95 41.72 21.51
C LYS A 593 -76.57 40.97 20.34
N SER A 594 -77.88 40.72 20.41
CA SER A 594 -78.86 40.65 19.30
C SER A 594 -79.92 39.58 19.56
N GLY A 595 -81.17 40.00 19.80
CA GLY A 595 -82.38 39.20 19.55
C GLY A 595 -82.94 38.42 20.73
#